data_AF-A0A7C3S9S0-F1
#
_entry.id   AF-A0A7C3S9S0-F1
#
_cell.length_a   1.000
_cell.length_b   1.000
_cell.length_c   1.000
_cell.angle_alpha   90.00
_cell.angle_beta   90.00
_cell.angle_gamma   90.00
#
_symmetry.space_group_name_H-M   'P 1'
#
loop_
_entity.id
_entity.type
_entity.pdbx_description
1 polymer ?
#
loop_
_entity_poly.entity_id
_entity_poly.type
_entity_poly.pdbx_seq_one_letter_code
_entity_poly.pdbx_strand_id
1 'polypeptide(L)'
;MGMKGAFVCHYIALAILLQVSFPNAQVSQPGIRPLVPPDAAIKLKEAYAALKQGKPEKARDLAEEVFQKYGDVLVAWFPSWLVRQVKGKLPDPYLPARDLGKVKLWNSQVPLASLRHATTTVRILFEANWELVRFDETVRWGKMLMEAGERSKDVLRRIEYAEVQLRQGWVYRIIPKPVRTNWRPLPLRFRLEDHFVVVPLDEAAKVLGFSVKVSANPKYAGGKLISVSRTEEPSGAWFLLLAHPFAYRLEEGRQKAEAIAYAPFEEHGKIWVPFYWLAKKAGLKDWELKDKRIYTSPR
;
A
#
# COMPACT_ATOMS: atom_id res chain seq x y z
N MET A 1 60.57 44.50 9.85
CA MET A 1 59.63 44.92 10.92
C MET A 1 58.56 45.76 10.26
N GLY A 2 57.27 45.45 10.23
CA GLY A 2 56.49 44.42 10.91
C GLY A 2 55.05 44.95 10.95
N MET A 3 54.19 44.35 10.12
CA MET A 3 52.72 44.23 10.20
C MET A 3 51.84 45.37 10.79
N LYS A 4 50.79 45.70 10.01
CA LYS A 4 49.34 45.82 10.33
C LYS A 4 48.78 47.03 9.58
N GLY A 5 47.75 46.95 8.74
CA GLY A 5 46.87 45.86 8.34
C GLY A 5 45.83 46.49 7.40
N ALA A 6 45.78 46.00 6.17
CA ALA A 6 44.74 46.33 5.21
C ALA A 6 43.48 45.56 5.59
N PHE A 7 42.50 46.19 6.24
CA PHE A 7 41.15 45.62 6.42
C PHE A 7 40.13 46.74 6.65
N VAL A 8 39.95 47.59 5.64
CA VAL A 8 38.82 48.51 5.53
C VAL A 8 38.17 48.23 4.18
N CYS A 9 37.39 47.13 4.09
CA CYS A 9 36.39 46.86 3.03
C CYS A 9 35.67 45.50 3.17
N HIS A 10 35.58 44.89 4.36
CA HIS A 10 34.98 43.54 4.52
C HIS A 10 33.78 43.44 5.48
N TYR A 11 33.17 44.55 5.89
CA TYR A 11 32.04 44.52 6.85
C TYR A 11 30.69 45.04 6.33
N ILE A 12 30.52 45.22 5.01
CA ILE A 12 29.22 45.60 4.40
C ILE A 12 28.70 44.54 3.39
N ALA A 13 29.41 43.42 3.22
CA ALA A 13 29.03 42.39 2.23
C ALA A 13 28.94 40.97 2.82
N LEU A 14 28.38 40.80 4.03
CA LEU A 14 28.04 39.46 4.54
C LEU A 14 26.94 39.45 5.63
N ALA A 15 25.92 40.30 5.48
CA ALA A 15 24.72 40.23 6.32
C ALA A 15 23.41 40.25 5.51
N ILE A 16 23.49 40.18 4.17
CA ILE A 16 22.34 40.31 3.25
C ILE A 16 22.11 39.06 2.38
N LEU A 17 22.87 37.96 2.56
CA LEU A 17 22.75 36.78 1.67
C LEU A 17 22.48 35.42 2.32
N LEU A 18 21.97 35.36 3.55
CA LEU A 18 21.39 34.13 4.11
C LEU A 18 20.15 34.39 4.98
N GLN A 19 19.30 35.35 4.60
CA GLN A 19 17.86 35.16 4.80
C GLN A 19 17.34 34.32 3.64
N VAL A 20 17.73 33.04 3.63
CA VAL A 20 16.86 32.02 3.03
C VAL A 20 15.66 32.00 3.97
N SER A 21 14.66 32.78 3.61
CA SER A 21 13.34 32.67 4.19
C SER A 21 12.90 31.22 3.97
N PHE A 22 13.08 30.38 4.99
CA PHE A 22 12.21 29.23 5.14
C PHE A 22 10.79 29.81 5.05
N PRO A 23 9.93 29.33 4.13
CA PRO A 23 8.56 29.79 4.15
C PRO A 23 8.04 29.48 5.55
N ASN A 24 7.71 30.56 6.26
CA ASN A 24 7.10 30.53 7.58
C ASN A 24 6.09 29.38 7.59
N ALA A 25 6.27 28.47 8.54
CA ALA A 25 5.29 27.47 8.89
C ALA A 25 3.96 28.21 9.04
N GLN A 26 3.12 28.05 8.02
CA GLN A 26 1.86 28.74 7.91
C GLN A 26 1.01 28.22 9.06
N VAL A 27 0.74 29.08 10.04
CA VAL A 27 -0.15 28.81 11.16
C VAL A 27 -1.46 28.31 10.55
N SER A 28 -1.67 27.00 10.66
CA SER A 28 -2.79 26.32 10.05
C SER A 28 -4.07 26.81 10.70
N GLN A 29 -4.91 27.51 9.93
CA GLN A 29 -6.31 27.69 10.28
C GLN A 29 -6.94 26.30 10.51
N PRO A 30 -7.80 26.12 11.52
CA PRO A 30 -8.50 24.87 11.71
C PRO A 30 -9.48 24.67 10.54
N GLY A 31 -9.07 23.88 9.55
CA GLY A 31 -9.92 23.55 8.40
C GLY A 31 -9.20 23.24 7.09
N ILE A 32 -7.93 23.61 6.92
CA ILE A 32 -7.19 23.37 5.67
C ILE A 32 -5.87 22.68 6.00
N ARG A 33 -5.85 21.34 5.95
CA ARG A 33 -4.58 20.61 5.87
C ARG A 33 -3.92 20.97 4.53
N PRO A 34 -2.59 21.12 4.45
CA PRO A 34 -1.95 21.35 3.16
C PRO A 34 -2.37 20.25 2.19
N LEU A 35 -2.95 20.66 1.05
CA LEU A 35 -3.36 19.76 -0.01
C LEU A 35 -2.09 19.05 -0.51
N VAL A 36 -2.01 17.74 -0.35
CA VAL A 36 -0.88 16.98 -0.91
C VAL A 36 -0.80 17.28 -2.41
N PRO A 37 0.39 17.62 -2.95
CA PRO A 37 0.56 17.85 -4.37
C PRO A 37 -0.02 16.68 -5.19
N PRO A 38 -0.81 16.93 -6.25
CA PRO A 38 -1.47 15.85 -7.00
C PRO A 38 -0.51 14.79 -7.55
N ASP A 39 0.69 15.19 -7.96
CA ASP A 39 1.75 14.28 -8.41
C ASP A 39 2.27 13.39 -7.28
N ALA A 40 2.49 13.95 -6.09
CA ALA A 40 2.85 13.18 -4.89
C ALA A 40 1.76 12.17 -4.52
N ALA A 41 0.49 12.58 -4.61
CA ALA A 41 -0.64 11.71 -4.34
C ALA A 41 -0.72 10.53 -5.31
N ILE A 42 -0.53 10.76 -6.62
CA ILE A 42 -0.53 9.69 -7.63
C ILE A 42 0.64 8.74 -7.39
N LYS A 43 1.86 9.25 -7.18
CA LYS A 43 3.04 8.41 -6.95
C LYS A 43 2.94 7.57 -5.69
N LEU A 44 2.43 8.13 -4.59
CA LEU A 44 2.26 7.36 -3.35
C LEU A 44 1.14 6.30 -3.46
N LYS A 45 0.07 6.55 -4.21
CA LYS A 45 -0.92 5.51 -4.53
C LYS A 45 -0.29 4.37 -5.31
N GLU A 46 0.53 4.69 -6.31
CA GLU A 46 1.27 3.70 -7.08
C GLU A 46 2.29 2.94 -6.21
N ALA A 47 3.02 3.63 -5.33
CA ALA A 47 3.96 3.04 -4.39
C ALA A 47 3.26 2.09 -3.41
N TYR A 48 2.12 2.51 -2.87
CA TYR A 48 1.25 1.67 -2.04
C TYR A 48 0.83 0.41 -2.78
N ALA A 49 0.32 0.54 -4.00
CA ALA A 49 -0.08 -0.62 -4.80
C ALA A 49 1.11 -1.51 -5.17
N ALA A 50 2.28 -0.94 -5.47
CA ALA A 50 3.50 -1.70 -5.77
C ALA A 50 3.94 -2.55 -4.57
N LEU A 51 3.96 -1.96 -3.36
CA LEU A 51 4.31 -2.66 -2.13
C LEU A 51 3.36 -3.84 -1.87
N LYS A 52 2.05 -3.61 -1.97
CA LYS A 52 1.04 -4.64 -1.74
C LYS A 52 1.04 -5.75 -2.80
N GLN A 53 1.55 -5.45 -4.00
CA GLN A 53 1.72 -6.40 -5.09
C GLN A 53 3.10 -7.09 -5.10
N GLY A 54 3.90 -6.96 -4.04
CA GLY A 54 5.19 -7.64 -3.91
C GLY A 54 6.31 -7.02 -4.74
N LYS A 55 6.26 -5.70 -4.99
CA LYS A 55 7.27 -4.94 -5.73
C LYS A 55 7.91 -3.87 -4.84
N PRO A 56 8.62 -4.27 -3.77
CA PRO A 56 9.11 -3.34 -2.76
C PRO A 56 10.18 -2.38 -3.29
N GLU A 57 11.01 -2.75 -4.27
CA GLU A 57 11.97 -1.80 -4.88
C GLU A 57 11.24 -0.65 -5.57
N LYS A 58 10.24 -0.97 -6.41
CA LYS A 58 9.42 0.04 -7.09
C LYS A 58 8.70 0.94 -6.07
N ALA A 59 8.18 0.35 -4.99
CA ALA A 59 7.51 1.10 -3.94
C ALA A 59 8.48 2.07 -3.23
N ARG A 60 9.68 1.60 -2.89
CA ARG A 60 10.73 2.43 -2.30
C ARG A 60 11.09 3.59 -3.23
N ASP A 61 11.43 3.32 -4.48
CA ASP A 61 11.93 4.33 -5.41
C ASP A 61 10.90 5.45 -5.64
N LEU A 62 9.61 5.08 -5.80
CA LEU A 62 8.52 6.05 -5.93
C LEU A 62 8.32 6.87 -4.66
N ALA A 63 8.39 6.26 -3.47
CA ALA A 63 8.21 6.96 -2.20
C ALA A 63 9.42 7.84 -1.87
N GLU A 64 10.63 7.42 -2.20
CA GLU A 64 11.86 8.18 -1.99
C GLU A 64 11.87 9.46 -2.84
N GLU A 65 11.42 9.37 -4.09
CA GLU A 65 11.27 10.56 -4.95
C GLU A 65 10.27 11.57 -4.34
N VAL A 66 9.14 11.10 -3.81
CA VAL A 66 8.17 11.95 -3.13
C VAL A 66 8.77 12.55 -1.86
N PHE A 67 9.51 11.76 -1.07
CA PHE A 67 10.13 12.22 0.17
C PHE A 67 11.17 13.31 -0.09
N GLN A 68 12.04 13.12 -1.08
CA GLN A 68 13.08 14.08 -1.43
C GLN A 68 12.50 15.43 -1.86
N LYS A 69 11.34 15.41 -2.56
CA LYS A 69 10.72 16.62 -3.08
C LYS A 69 9.77 17.30 -2.10
N TYR A 70 9.03 16.53 -1.30
CA TYR A 70 7.91 17.04 -0.50
C TYR A 70 7.96 16.66 0.99
N GLY A 71 8.93 15.84 1.40
CA GLY A 71 9.01 15.29 2.76
C GLY A 71 7.98 14.19 3.03
N ASP A 72 7.66 13.98 4.31
CA ASP A 72 6.60 13.05 4.69
C ASP A 72 5.22 13.67 4.45
N VAL A 73 4.44 13.05 3.56
CA VAL A 73 3.08 13.47 3.24
C VAL A 73 2.10 12.32 3.47
N LEU A 74 0.93 12.62 4.03
CA LEU A 74 -0.16 11.67 4.21
C LEU A 74 -1.06 11.70 2.97
N VAL A 75 -1.30 10.56 2.33
CA VAL A 75 -2.26 10.43 1.23
C VAL A 75 -3.40 9.53 1.66
N ALA A 76 -4.64 9.98 1.43
CA ALA A 76 -5.86 9.21 1.68
C ALA A 76 -6.80 9.26 0.47
N TRP A 77 -7.44 8.13 0.16
CA TRP A 77 -8.38 8.04 -0.96
C TRP A 77 -9.40 6.92 -0.79
N PHE A 78 -10.50 7.04 -1.51
CA PHE A 78 -11.44 5.94 -1.75
C PHE A 78 -11.10 5.23 -3.05
N PRO A 79 -11.31 3.90 -3.13
CA PRO A 79 -11.10 3.14 -4.36
C PRO A 79 -12.06 3.62 -5.46
N SER A 80 -11.58 3.62 -6.69
CA SER A 80 -12.28 4.13 -7.87
C SER A 80 -13.58 3.38 -8.15
N TRP A 81 -13.67 2.08 -7.86
CA TRP A 81 -14.94 1.34 -7.97
C TRP A 81 -16.01 1.86 -7.01
N LEU A 82 -15.62 2.31 -5.82
CA LEU A 82 -16.56 2.86 -4.84
C LEU A 82 -17.11 4.20 -5.35
N VAL A 83 -16.24 5.04 -5.91
CA VAL A 83 -16.62 6.32 -6.53
C VAL A 83 -17.65 6.10 -7.65
N ARG A 84 -17.47 5.05 -8.47
CA ARG A 84 -18.43 4.73 -9.55
C ARG A 84 -19.77 4.21 -9.02
N GLN A 85 -19.77 3.43 -7.95
CA GLN A 85 -20.99 2.85 -7.40
C GLN A 85 -21.82 3.84 -6.60
N VAL A 86 -21.15 4.69 -5.83
CA VAL A 86 -21.79 5.72 -5.01
C VAL A 86 -22.01 6.92 -5.92
N LYS A 87 -23.17 6.97 -6.58
CA LYS A 87 -23.60 8.06 -7.50
C LYS A 87 -23.76 9.44 -6.81
N GLY A 88 -23.14 9.66 -5.65
CA GLY A 88 -23.19 10.88 -4.84
C GLY A 88 -21.80 11.28 -4.35
N LYS A 89 -21.71 12.43 -3.69
CA LYS A 89 -20.42 12.97 -3.21
C LYS A 89 -19.96 12.20 -1.97
N LEU A 90 -18.93 11.36 -2.13
CA LEU A 90 -18.21 10.79 -0.99
C LEU A 90 -17.59 11.91 -0.13
N PRO A 91 -17.48 11.71 1.20
CA PRO A 91 -16.81 12.68 2.06
C PRO A 91 -15.34 12.83 1.70
N ASP A 92 -14.68 13.85 2.23
CA ASP A 92 -13.23 13.98 2.10
C ASP A 92 -12.54 12.78 2.81
N PRO A 93 -11.73 11.96 2.11
CA PRO A 93 -11.04 10.83 2.71
C PRO A 93 -10.05 11.23 3.82
N TYR A 94 -9.62 12.48 3.90
CA TYR A 94 -8.73 12.98 4.95
C TYR A 94 -9.44 13.24 6.28
N LEU A 95 -10.78 13.16 6.33
CA LEU A 95 -11.50 13.27 7.57
C LEU A 95 -11.12 12.14 8.57
N PRO A 96 -11.19 12.41 9.88
CA PRO A 96 -11.05 11.36 10.89
C PRO A 96 -12.04 10.22 10.64
N ALA A 97 -11.66 8.99 11.00
CA ALA A 97 -12.47 7.80 10.71
C ALA A 97 -13.91 7.87 11.24
N ARG A 98 -14.10 8.53 12.39
CA ARG A 98 -15.41 8.77 13.02
C ARG A 98 -16.34 9.68 12.20
N ASP A 99 -15.77 10.54 11.36
CA ASP A 99 -16.49 11.56 10.60
C ASP A 99 -16.75 11.13 9.13
N LEU A 100 -16.22 9.98 8.70
CA LEU A 100 -16.43 9.45 7.35
C LEU A 100 -17.82 8.83 7.15
N GLY A 101 -18.52 8.46 8.22
CA GLY A 101 -19.86 7.86 8.13
C GLY A 101 -19.89 6.47 7.46
N LYS A 102 -21.02 6.15 6.84
CA LYS A 102 -21.31 4.84 6.22
C LYS A 102 -21.93 5.03 4.84
N VAL A 103 -21.86 4.00 4.01
CA VAL A 103 -22.46 3.96 2.69
C VAL A 103 -23.30 2.70 2.49
N LYS A 104 -24.45 2.84 1.80
CA LYS A 104 -25.30 1.71 1.44
C LYS A 104 -24.76 1.03 0.17
N LEU A 105 -24.30 -0.21 0.31
CA LEU A 105 -23.80 -1.04 -0.79
C LEU A 105 -24.46 -2.43 -0.72
N TRP A 106 -25.04 -2.90 -1.84
CA TRP A 106 -25.66 -4.24 -1.98
C TRP A 106 -26.44 -4.71 -0.74
N ASN A 107 -27.37 -3.86 -0.27
CA ASN A 107 -28.24 -4.09 0.90
C ASN A 107 -27.57 -4.06 2.28
N SER A 108 -26.32 -3.64 2.39
CA SER A 108 -25.60 -3.48 3.66
C SER A 108 -25.10 -2.04 3.86
N GLN A 109 -24.94 -1.64 5.12
CA GLN A 109 -24.31 -0.37 5.52
C GLN A 109 -22.86 -0.63 5.87
N VAL A 110 -21.94 -0.15 5.03
CA VAL A 110 -20.50 -0.37 5.19
C VAL A 110 -19.84 0.91 5.72
N PRO A 111 -19.05 0.84 6.81
CA PRO A 111 -18.26 1.99 7.27
C PRO A 111 -17.26 2.44 6.21
N LEU A 112 -17.31 3.73 5.83
CA LEU A 112 -16.40 4.28 4.83
C LEU A 112 -14.94 4.24 5.28
N ALA A 113 -14.69 4.32 6.59
CA ALA A 113 -13.35 4.14 7.16
C ALA A 113 -12.69 2.80 6.79
N SER A 114 -13.49 1.74 6.64
CA SER A 114 -12.99 0.40 6.24
C SER A 114 -12.72 0.27 4.74
N LEU A 115 -13.22 1.21 3.95
CA LEU A 115 -13.05 1.27 2.50
C LEU A 115 -11.98 2.27 2.07
N ARG A 116 -11.54 3.14 2.98
CA ARG A 116 -10.54 4.16 2.73
C ARG A 116 -9.14 3.55 2.76
N HIS A 117 -8.33 3.91 1.78
CA HIS A 117 -6.88 3.74 1.83
C HIS A 117 -6.22 4.98 2.41
N ALA A 118 -5.20 4.77 3.24
CA ALA A 118 -4.34 5.84 3.74
C ALA A 118 -2.91 5.33 3.92
N THR A 119 -1.92 6.17 3.60
CA THR A 119 -0.51 5.88 3.82
C THR A 119 0.29 7.18 3.93
N THR A 120 1.50 7.09 4.47
CA THR A 120 2.47 8.20 4.44
C THR A 120 3.71 7.80 3.66
N THR A 121 4.47 8.78 3.19
CA THR A 121 5.74 8.53 2.51
C THR A 121 6.68 7.68 3.37
N VAL A 122 6.86 8.08 4.63
CA VAL A 122 7.73 7.38 5.59
C VAL A 122 7.22 5.97 5.86
N ARG A 123 5.88 5.76 5.92
CA ARG A 123 5.30 4.43 6.07
C ARG A 123 5.67 3.53 4.90
N ILE A 124 5.58 3.99 3.66
CA ILE A 124 5.96 3.18 2.49
C ILE A 124 7.45 2.86 2.53
N LEU A 125 8.30 3.85 2.83
CA LEU A 125 9.75 3.65 2.92
C LEU A 125 10.15 2.64 3.99
N PHE A 126 9.52 2.69 5.17
CA PHE A 126 9.73 1.72 6.24
C PHE A 126 9.37 0.30 5.78
N GLU A 127 8.16 0.09 5.27
CA GLU A 127 7.70 -1.24 4.87
C GLU A 127 8.50 -1.78 3.67
N ALA A 128 8.80 -0.93 2.68
CA ALA A 128 9.57 -1.35 1.51
C ALA A 128 11.01 -1.73 1.88
N ASN A 129 11.70 -0.95 2.72
CA ASN A 129 13.06 -1.29 3.14
C ASN A 129 13.09 -2.53 4.06
N TRP A 130 12.03 -2.77 4.85
CA TRP A 130 11.87 -4.01 5.60
C TRP A 130 11.77 -5.24 4.68
N GLU A 131 10.89 -5.20 3.67
CA GLU A 131 10.74 -6.29 2.68
C GLU A 131 12.03 -6.54 1.88
N LEU A 132 12.83 -5.49 1.67
CA LEU A 132 14.13 -5.58 1.01
C LEU A 132 15.27 -6.00 1.95
N VAL A 133 15.00 -6.20 3.25
CA VAL A 133 16.04 -6.56 4.24
C VAL A 133 17.15 -5.50 4.33
N ARG A 134 16.78 -4.23 4.08
CA ARG A 134 17.63 -3.04 4.25
C ARG A 134 17.46 -2.53 5.68
N PHE A 135 18.11 -3.20 6.62
CA PHE A 135 17.88 -2.97 8.06
C PHE A 135 18.31 -1.59 8.54
N ASP A 136 19.38 -1.02 7.98
CA ASP A 136 19.82 0.35 8.24
C ASP A 136 18.71 1.37 7.91
N GLU A 137 18.17 1.30 6.70
CA GLU A 137 17.06 2.14 6.26
C GLU A 137 15.78 1.85 7.05
N THR A 138 15.49 0.57 7.33
CA THR A 138 14.34 0.18 8.17
C THR A 138 14.40 0.88 9.54
N VAL A 139 15.56 0.87 10.20
CA VAL A 139 15.73 1.54 11.49
C VAL A 139 15.54 3.05 11.35
N ARG A 140 16.12 3.67 10.31
CA ARG A 140 15.98 5.11 10.04
C ARG A 140 14.51 5.51 9.89
N TRP A 141 13.80 4.91 8.94
CA TRP A 141 12.39 5.24 8.68
C TRP A 141 11.48 4.84 9.85
N GLY A 142 11.82 3.74 10.54
CA GLY A 142 11.11 3.30 11.74
C GLY A 142 11.18 4.31 12.87
N LYS A 143 12.38 4.89 13.13
CA LYS A 143 12.55 5.95 14.14
C LYS A 143 11.75 7.20 13.79
N MET A 144 11.75 7.61 12.52
CA MET A 144 10.91 8.72 12.06
C MET A 144 9.41 8.47 12.27
N LEU A 145 8.91 7.25 12.05
CA LEU A 145 7.52 6.91 12.39
C LEU A 145 7.25 7.09 13.88
N MET A 146 8.16 6.62 14.74
CA MET A 146 8.01 6.73 16.19
C MET A 146 8.02 8.20 16.64
N GLU A 147 8.85 9.04 16.05
CA GLU A 147 8.86 10.50 16.30
C GLU A 147 7.54 11.15 15.88
N ALA A 148 6.94 10.70 14.78
CA ALA A 148 5.62 11.13 14.31
C ALA A 148 4.44 10.58 15.14
N GLY A 149 4.71 9.87 16.24
CA GLY A 149 3.69 9.37 17.16
C GLY A 149 3.21 7.94 16.87
N GLU A 150 3.84 7.20 15.96
CA GLU A 150 3.60 5.76 15.82
C GLU A 150 3.99 5.03 17.10
N ARG A 151 3.17 4.05 17.52
CA ARG A 151 3.37 3.26 18.75
C ARG A 151 3.09 1.77 18.55
N SER A 152 2.92 1.33 17.31
CA SER A 152 2.68 -0.07 16.97
C SER A 152 3.80 -0.98 17.48
N LYS A 153 3.42 -2.01 18.24
CA LYS A 153 4.33 -3.07 18.71
C LYS A 153 5.03 -3.80 17.56
N ASP A 154 4.39 -3.87 16.39
CA ASP A 154 4.98 -4.49 15.20
C ASP A 154 6.13 -3.65 14.64
N VAL A 155 5.94 -2.33 14.55
CA VAL A 155 7.00 -1.40 14.11
C VAL A 155 8.20 -1.47 15.06
N LEU A 156 7.96 -1.39 16.38
CA LEU A 156 9.02 -1.48 17.38
C LEU A 156 9.82 -2.78 17.26
N ARG A 157 9.14 -3.93 17.15
CA ARG A 157 9.79 -5.24 17.03
C ARG A 157 10.66 -5.34 15.78
N ARG A 158 10.21 -4.81 14.64
CA ARG A 158 10.97 -4.82 13.39
C ARG A 158 12.22 -3.93 13.49
N ILE A 159 12.13 -2.78 14.16
CA ILE A 159 13.28 -1.91 14.45
C ILE A 159 14.29 -2.65 15.33
N GLU A 160 13.85 -3.21 16.46
CA GLU A 160 14.71 -3.96 17.38
C GLU A 160 15.42 -5.13 16.68
N TYR A 161 14.68 -5.90 15.87
CA TYR A 161 15.24 -6.99 15.08
C TYR A 161 16.29 -6.48 14.09
N ALA A 162 15.98 -5.42 13.34
CA ALA A 162 16.91 -4.82 12.38
C ALA A 162 18.21 -4.34 13.08
N GLU A 163 18.11 -3.70 14.25
CA GLU A 163 19.27 -3.28 15.04
C GLU A 163 20.12 -4.47 15.52
N VAL A 164 19.49 -5.58 15.92
CA VAL A 164 20.22 -6.82 16.28
C VAL A 164 21.00 -7.35 15.08
N GLN A 165 20.37 -7.43 13.90
CA GLN A 165 21.01 -7.92 12.69
C GLN A 165 22.21 -7.04 12.28
N LEU A 166 22.07 -5.72 12.37
CA LEU A 166 23.16 -4.79 12.10
C LEU A 166 24.33 -4.97 13.09
N ARG A 167 24.05 -5.16 14.39
CA ARG A 167 25.09 -5.47 15.40
C ARG A 167 25.80 -6.80 15.13
N GLN A 168 25.11 -7.76 14.50
CA GLN A 168 25.69 -9.03 14.06
C GLN A 168 26.48 -8.92 12.75
N GLY A 169 26.66 -7.71 12.21
CA GLY A 169 27.42 -7.47 10.99
C GLY A 169 26.64 -7.72 9.71
N TRP A 170 25.30 -7.69 9.77
CA TRP A 170 24.48 -7.77 8.56
C TRP A 170 24.80 -6.61 7.62
N VAL A 171 25.04 -6.94 6.35
CA VAL A 171 25.21 -5.98 5.27
C VAL A 171 24.20 -6.30 4.20
N TYR A 172 23.40 -5.31 3.82
CA TYR A 172 22.49 -5.46 2.70
C TYR A 172 23.28 -5.77 1.43
N ARG A 173 22.87 -6.82 0.73
CA ARG A 173 23.44 -7.20 -0.57
C ARG A 173 22.33 -7.16 -1.60
N ILE A 174 22.56 -6.42 -2.68
CA ILE A 174 21.70 -6.49 -3.85
C ILE A 174 21.88 -7.88 -4.45
N ILE A 175 20.87 -8.73 -4.29
CA ILE A 175 20.82 -10.01 -4.97
C ILE A 175 20.24 -9.74 -6.36
N PRO A 176 21.00 -9.96 -7.46
CA PRO A 176 20.48 -9.79 -8.80
C PRO A 176 19.23 -10.65 -8.97
N LYS A 177 18.14 -10.06 -9.45
CA LYS A 177 16.94 -10.84 -9.77
C LYS A 177 17.31 -11.83 -10.88
N PRO A 178 17.00 -13.13 -10.74
CA PRO A 178 17.29 -14.09 -11.78
C PRO A 178 16.62 -13.66 -13.09
N VAL A 179 17.34 -13.83 -14.20
CA VAL A 179 16.84 -13.45 -15.52
C VAL A 179 15.56 -14.24 -15.81
N ARG A 180 14.47 -13.51 -16.07
CA ARG A 180 13.10 -14.04 -16.18
C ARG A 180 12.80 -14.65 -17.57
N THR A 181 13.73 -15.42 -18.12
CA THR A 181 13.64 -15.94 -19.50
C THR A 181 12.54 -16.98 -19.72
N ASN A 182 12.14 -17.70 -18.67
CA ASN A 182 11.18 -18.81 -18.77
C ASN A 182 9.78 -18.49 -18.23
N TRP A 183 9.47 -17.20 -18.03
CA TRP A 183 8.16 -16.79 -17.53
C TRP A 183 7.07 -17.00 -18.59
N ARG A 184 5.91 -17.50 -18.16
CA ARG A 184 4.79 -17.81 -19.07
C ARG A 184 3.63 -16.85 -18.84
N PRO A 185 2.94 -16.40 -19.91
CA PRO A 185 1.76 -15.58 -19.76
C PRO A 185 0.62 -16.42 -19.20
N LEU A 186 -0.12 -15.88 -18.24
CA LEU A 186 -1.40 -16.41 -17.84
C LEU A 186 -2.47 -15.97 -18.84
N PRO A 187 -3.35 -16.89 -19.30
CA PRO A 187 -4.49 -16.55 -20.15
C PRO A 187 -5.61 -15.89 -19.32
N LEU A 188 -5.31 -14.75 -18.69
CA LEU A 188 -6.21 -14.03 -17.80
C LEU A 188 -6.44 -12.61 -18.29
N ARG A 189 -7.71 -12.22 -18.36
CA ARG A 189 -8.09 -10.82 -18.47
C ARG A 189 -7.86 -10.15 -17.13
N PHE A 190 -7.36 -8.92 -17.16
CA PHE A 190 -7.27 -8.08 -15.99
C PHE A 190 -7.63 -6.65 -16.34
N ARG A 191 -7.83 -5.84 -15.29
CA ARG A 191 -7.86 -4.39 -15.39
C ARG A 191 -6.96 -3.79 -14.33
N LEU A 192 -6.46 -2.59 -14.60
CA LEU A 192 -5.83 -1.76 -13.59
C LEU A 192 -6.91 -0.95 -12.89
N GLU A 193 -6.94 -1.05 -11.56
CA GLU A 193 -7.86 -0.31 -10.71
C GLU A 193 -7.04 0.28 -9.56
N ASP A 194 -6.91 1.61 -9.51
CA ASP A 194 -6.05 2.32 -8.54
C ASP A 194 -4.62 1.73 -8.43
N HIS A 195 -4.00 1.45 -9.58
CA HIS A 195 -2.69 0.81 -9.71
C HIS A 195 -2.63 -0.68 -9.26
N PHE A 196 -3.73 -1.27 -8.82
CA PHE A 196 -3.85 -2.70 -8.56
C PHE A 196 -4.26 -3.47 -9.82
N VAL A 197 -3.64 -4.64 -10.02
CA VAL A 197 -4.12 -5.63 -10.98
C VAL A 197 -5.27 -6.38 -10.36
N VAL A 198 -6.47 -6.20 -10.90
CA VAL A 198 -7.65 -6.96 -10.51
C VAL A 198 -8.14 -7.83 -11.66
N VAL A 199 -8.59 -9.04 -11.33
CA VAL A 199 -9.01 -10.07 -12.28
C VAL A 199 -10.43 -10.55 -11.97
N PRO A 200 -11.21 -10.99 -12.96
CA PRO A 200 -12.46 -11.70 -12.71
C PRO A 200 -12.18 -13.00 -11.95
N LEU A 201 -12.84 -13.20 -10.81
CA LEU A 201 -12.58 -14.33 -9.92
C LEU A 201 -12.87 -15.68 -10.60
N ASP A 202 -13.93 -15.77 -11.40
CA ASP A 202 -14.32 -16.98 -12.13
C ASP A 202 -13.29 -17.40 -13.19
N GLU A 203 -12.76 -16.43 -13.94
CA GLU A 203 -11.70 -16.65 -14.92
C GLU A 203 -10.39 -17.02 -14.20
N ALA A 204 -10.02 -16.28 -13.16
CA ALA A 204 -8.81 -16.53 -12.37
C ALA A 204 -8.82 -17.88 -11.65
N ALA A 205 -9.98 -18.29 -11.13
CA ALA A 205 -10.15 -19.57 -10.47
C ALA A 205 -9.87 -20.74 -11.41
N LYS A 206 -10.38 -20.69 -12.64
CA LYS A 206 -10.13 -21.71 -13.68
C LYS A 206 -8.64 -21.82 -14.02
N VAL A 207 -7.95 -20.69 -14.18
CA VAL A 207 -6.52 -20.68 -14.55
C VAL A 207 -5.62 -21.10 -13.40
N LEU A 208 -5.94 -20.69 -12.17
CA LEU A 208 -5.08 -20.94 -11.00
C LEU A 208 -5.41 -22.23 -10.25
N GLY A 209 -6.52 -22.90 -10.60
CA GLY A 209 -6.96 -24.15 -10.00
C GLY A 209 -7.65 -23.94 -8.64
N PHE A 210 -8.56 -22.97 -8.55
CA PHE A 210 -9.41 -22.77 -7.38
C PHE A 210 -10.84 -23.23 -7.63
N SER A 211 -11.46 -23.80 -6.60
CA SER A 211 -12.90 -23.97 -6.52
C SER A 211 -13.52 -22.74 -5.89
N VAL A 212 -14.61 -22.23 -6.49
CA VAL A 212 -15.30 -21.01 -6.04
C VAL A 212 -16.77 -21.30 -5.79
N LYS A 213 -17.27 -20.90 -4.62
CA LYS A 213 -18.71 -20.92 -4.29
C LYS A 213 -19.13 -19.54 -3.80
N VAL A 214 -20.16 -19.00 -4.42
CA VAL A 214 -20.76 -17.71 -4.02
C VAL A 214 -22.13 -17.97 -3.43
N SER A 215 -22.36 -17.51 -2.21
CA SER A 215 -23.67 -17.55 -1.56
C SER A 215 -24.15 -16.15 -1.23
N ALA A 216 -25.43 -15.88 -1.52
CA ALA A 216 -26.07 -14.65 -1.09
C ALA A 216 -26.30 -14.72 0.42
N ASN A 217 -25.82 -13.72 1.16
CA ASN A 217 -26.09 -13.59 2.58
C ASN A 217 -26.14 -12.10 2.96
N PRO A 218 -27.34 -11.55 3.23
CA PRO A 218 -27.52 -10.13 3.52
C PRO A 218 -26.87 -9.69 4.84
N LYS A 219 -26.47 -10.62 5.71
CA LYS A 219 -25.78 -10.29 6.97
C LYS A 219 -24.34 -9.83 6.76
N TYR A 220 -23.71 -10.14 5.62
CA TYR A 220 -22.32 -9.77 5.35
C TYR A 220 -22.20 -8.46 4.58
N ALA A 221 -21.03 -7.83 4.71
CA ALA A 221 -20.66 -6.68 3.88
C ALA A 221 -20.81 -7.05 2.39
N GLY A 222 -21.57 -6.22 1.68
CA GLY A 222 -21.93 -6.41 0.27
C GLY A 222 -22.80 -7.64 -0.06
N GLY A 223 -23.43 -8.25 0.94
CA GLY A 223 -24.52 -9.21 0.73
C GLY A 223 -24.13 -10.57 0.14
N LYS A 224 -22.84 -10.84 -0.03
CA LYS A 224 -22.32 -12.08 -0.62
C LYS A 224 -21.14 -12.62 0.20
N LEU A 225 -21.17 -13.93 0.44
CA LEU A 225 -20.03 -14.70 0.93
C LEU A 225 -19.41 -15.45 -0.25
N ILE A 226 -18.10 -15.28 -0.44
CA ILE A 226 -17.36 -15.88 -1.53
C ILE A 226 -16.35 -16.85 -0.92
N SER A 227 -16.56 -18.14 -1.10
CA SER A 227 -15.63 -19.20 -0.71
C SER A 227 -14.68 -19.49 -1.86
N VAL A 228 -13.38 -19.47 -1.60
CA VAL A 228 -12.30 -19.82 -2.53
C VAL A 228 -11.47 -20.92 -1.89
N SER A 229 -11.32 -22.07 -2.54
CA SER A 229 -10.52 -23.20 -2.02
C SER A 229 -9.61 -23.77 -3.10
N ARG A 230 -8.48 -24.38 -2.70
CA ARG A 230 -7.59 -25.12 -3.61
C ARG A 230 -7.99 -26.58 -3.80
N THR A 231 -8.83 -27.07 -2.91
CA THR A 231 -9.32 -28.44 -2.84
C THR A 231 -10.85 -28.40 -2.88
N GLU A 232 -11.47 -29.51 -3.25
CA GLU A 232 -12.92 -29.67 -3.15
C GLU A 232 -13.38 -29.73 -1.68
N GLU A 233 -12.48 -30.11 -0.76
CA GLU A 233 -12.77 -30.07 0.67
C GLU A 233 -12.87 -28.63 1.21
N PRO A 234 -13.93 -28.31 1.98
CA PRO A 234 -14.14 -26.97 2.54
C PRO A 234 -13.17 -26.64 3.69
N SER A 235 -12.49 -27.65 4.25
CA SER A 235 -11.43 -27.53 5.27
C SER A 235 -10.22 -26.78 4.68
N GLY A 236 -10.25 -25.46 4.80
CA GLY A 236 -9.17 -24.58 4.37
C GLY A 236 -9.56 -23.53 3.34
N ALA A 237 -10.85 -23.40 3.01
CA ALA A 237 -11.34 -22.33 2.15
C ALA A 237 -11.07 -20.94 2.76
N TRP A 238 -10.75 -19.99 1.87
CA TRP A 238 -10.76 -18.57 2.18
C TRP A 238 -12.13 -17.98 1.89
N PHE A 239 -12.65 -17.22 2.84
CA PHE A 239 -13.91 -16.50 2.72
C PHE A 239 -13.64 -15.02 2.49
N LEU A 240 -14.12 -14.53 1.35
CA LEU A 240 -14.09 -13.12 0.97
C LEU A 240 -15.49 -12.53 1.09
N LEU A 241 -15.54 -11.26 1.46
CA LEU A 241 -16.76 -10.45 1.45
C LEU A 241 -16.57 -9.26 0.51
N LEU A 242 -17.62 -8.88 -0.21
CA LEU A 242 -17.58 -7.69 -1.05
C LEU A 242 -17.41 -6.44 -0.18
N ALA A 243 -16.66 -5.46 -0.68
CA ALA A 243 -16.37 -4.22 0.04
C ALA A 243 -15.76 -4.45 1.44
N HIS A 244 -15.10 -5.59 1.65
CA HIS A 244 -14.41 -5.87 2.89
C HIS A 244 -12.95 -6.21 2.63
N PRO A 245 -11.99 -5.47 3.22
CA PRO A 245 -10.57 -5.67 2.97
C PRO A 245 -10.00 -6.82 3.81
N PHE A 246 -10.74 -7.92 3.98
CA PHE A 246 -10.30 -9.09 4.74
C PHE A 246 -10.71 -10.39 4.04
N ALA A 247 -9.76 -11.33 4.02
CA ALA A 247 -10.02 -12.75 3.78
C ALA A 247 -10.05 -13.48 5.13
N TYR A 248 -11.03 -14.34 5.33
CA TYR A 248 -11.13 -15.16 6.53
C TYR A 248 -10.82 -16.61 6.22
N ARG A 249 -10.24 -17.32 7.19
CA ARG A 249 -10.06 -18.77 7.12
C ARG A 249 -10.28 -19.37 8.50
N LEU A 250 -10.87 -20.57 8.54
CA LEU A 250 -10.92 -21.36 9.76
C LEU A 250 -9.62 -22.16 9.87
N GLU A 251 -8.88 -21.94 10.94
CA GLU A 251 -7.67 -22.69 11.28
C GLU A 251 -7.81 -23.13 12.75
N GLU A 252 -7.77 -24.44 13.00
CA GLU A 252 -7.80 -25.02 14.36
C GLU A 252 -8.98 -24.52 15.22
N GLY A 253 -10.17 -24.39 14.61
CA GLY A 253 -11.37 -23.91 15.28
C GLY A 253 -11.41 -22.39 15.54
N ARG A 254 -10.38 -21.64 15.13
CA ARG A 254 -10.33 -20.18 15.22
C ARG A 254 -10.44 -19.54 13.84
N GLN A 255 -11.23 -18.48 13.73
CA GLN A 255 -11.26 -17.65 12.53
C GLN A 255 -10.03 -16.75 12.51
N LYS A 256 -9.17 -16.90 11.50
CA LYS A 256 -8.08 -15.98 11.22
C LYS A 256 -8.48 -15.04 10.09
N ALA A 257 -8.21 -13.75 10.27
CA ALA A 257 -8.42 -12.73 9.25
C ALA A 257 -7.05 -12.31 8.67
N GLU A 258 -6.98 -12.24 7.35
CA GLU A 258 -5.86 -11.68 6.59
C GLU A 258 -6.34 -10.41 5.91
N ALA A 259 -5.64 -9.30 6.12
CA ALA A 259 -5.95 -8.05 5.44
C ALA A 259 -5.63 -8.14 3.92
N ILE A 260 -6.53 -7.61 3.10
CA ILE A 260 -6.38 -7.44 1.66
C ILE A 260 -6.37 -5.94 1.39
N ALA A 261 -5.33 -5.46 0.70
CA ALA A 261 -5.13 -4.05 0.42
C ALA A 261 -6.10 -3.47 -0.62
N TYR A 262 -6.83 -4.30 -1.36
CA TYR A 262 -7.87 -3.87 -2.27
C TYR A 262 -9.08 -4.79 -2.14
N ALA A 263 -10.21 -4.25 -1.71
CA ALA A 263 -11.38 -5.06 -1.40
C ALA A 263 -11.97 -5.72 -2.66
N PRO A 264 -12.46 -6.97 -2.57
CA PRO A 264 -13.28 -7.57 -3.62
C PRO A 264 -14.53 -6.72 -3.89
N PHE A 265 -14.93 -6.63 -5.15
CA PHE A 265 -16.09 -5.85 -5.55
C PHE A 265 -16.78 -6.46 -6.77
N GLU A 266 -18.05 -6.14 -6.96
CA GLU A 266 -18.84 -6.65 -8.07
C GLU A 266 -19.22 -5.53 -9.03
N GLU A 267 -19.02 -5.77 -10.33
CA GLU A 267 -19.40 -4.83 -11.38
C GLU A 267 -19.80 -5.64 -12.63
N HIS A 268 -20.97 -5.31 -13.19
CA HIS A 268 -21.56 -6.00 -14.35
C HIS A 268 -21.67 -7.53 -14.19
N GLY A 269 -22.06 -7.98 -12.99
CA GLY A 269 -22.22 -9.40 -12.67
C GLY A 269 -20.91 -10.18 -12.49
N LYS A 270 -19.75 -9.53 -12.60
CA LYS A 270 -18.44 -10.14 -12.34
C LYS A 270 -17.90 -9.70 -10.99
N ILE A 271 -17.36 -10.67 -10.23
CA ILE A 271 -16.63 -10.41 -8.99
C ILE A 271 -15.16 -10.21 -9.33
N TRP A 272 -14.64 -9.06 -8.97
CA TRP A 272 -13.26 -8.66 -9.21
C TRP A 272 -12.46 -8.75 -7.92
N VAL A 273 -11.29 -9.37 -8.02
CA VAL A 273 -10.40 -9.61 -6.88
C VAL A 273 -8.97 -9.21 -7.23
N PRO A 274 -8.18 -8.75 -6.24
CA PRO A 274 -6.78 -8.41 -6.48
C PRO A 274 -5.97 -9.67 -6.84
N PHE A 275 -5.27 -9.62 -7.96
CA PHE A 275 -4.51 -10.75 -8.47
C PHE A 275 -3.37 -11.15 -7.53
N TYR A 276 -2.70 -10.19 -6.89
CA TYR A 276 -1.59 -10.48 -5.97
C TYR A 276 -2.01 -11.42 -4.83
N TRP A 277 -3.23 -11.27 -4.33
CA TRP A 277 -3.75 -12.11 -3.26
C TRP A 277 -3.99 -13.52 -3.76
N LEU A 278 -4.65 -13.67 -4.92
CA LEU A 278 -4.85 -14.98 -5.56
C LEU A 278 -3.51 -15.66 -5.89
N ALA A 279 -2.55 -14.91 -6.43
CA ALA A 279 -1.23 -15.42 -6.76
C ALA A 279 -0.53 -15.99 -5.52
N LYS A 280 -0.56 -15.26 -4.40
CA LYS A 280 -0.05 -15.75 -3.12
C LYS A 280 -0.74 -17.03 -2.66
N LYS A 281 -2.08 -17.13 -2.78
CA LYS A 281 -2.82 -18.34 -2.40
C LYS A 281 -2.55 -19.52 -3.32
N ALA A 282 -2.29 -19.26 -4.60
CA ALA A 282 -1.90 -20.26 -5.59
C ALA A 282 -0.45 -20.74 -5.41
N GLY A 283 0.31 -20.15 -4.48
CA GLY A 283 1.73 -20.45 -4.27
C GLY A 283 2.64 -19.89 -5.36
N LEU A 284 2.19 -18.89 -6.12
CA LEU A 284 3.05 -18.20 -7.09
C LEU A 284 4.03 -17.31 -6.33
N LYS A 285 5.33 -17.58 -6.51
CA LYS A 285 6.42 -16.83 -5.85
C LYS A 285 6.64 -15.48 -6.50
N ASP A 286 6.61 -15.42 -7.83
CA ASP A 286 6.85 -14.21 -8.60
C ASP A 286 5.88 -14.07 -9.78
N TRP A 287 5.48 -12.82 -10.04
CA TRP A 287 4.68 -12.44 -11.20
C TRP A 287 4.90 -10.98 -11.60
N GLU A 288 4.59 -10.64 -12.84
CA GLU A 288 4.78 -9.29 -13.39
C GLU A 288 3.73 -8.97 -14.44
N LEU A 289 3.61 -7.67 -14.72
CA LEU A 289 2.86 -7.19 -15.87
C LEU A 289 3.86 -6.85 -16.96
N LYS A 290 3.68 -7.45 -18.12
CA LYS A 290 4.43 -7.13 -19.34
C LYS A 290 3.49 -7.21 -20.52
N ASP A 291 3.57 -6.25 -21.44
CA ASP A 291 2.75 -6.22 -22.67
C ASP A 291 1.25 -6.40 -22.41
N LYS A 292 0.74 -5.76 -21.35
CA LYS A 292 -0.66 -5.88 -20.89
C LYS A 292 -1.10 -7.33 -20.64
N ARG A 293 -0.18 -8.19 -20.21
CA ARG A 293 -0.43 -9.57 -19.76
C ARG A 293 0.23 -9.82 -18.41
N ILE A 294 -0.33 -10.76 -17.66
CA ILE A 294 0.26 -11.25 -16.42
C ILE A 294 1.19 -12.40 -16.76
N TYR A 295 2.46 -12.29 -16.38
CA TYR A 295 3.44 -13.36 -16.50
C TYR A 295 3.79 -13.90 -15.12
N THR A 296 4.02 -15.21 -15.03
CA THR A 296 4.42 -15.87 -13.78
C THR A 296 5.66 -16.71 -14.00
N SER A 297 6.44 -16.90 -12.92
CA SER A 297 7.50 -17.90 -12.93
C SER A 297 6.92 -19.31 -13.16
N PRO A 298 7.68 -20.23 -13.75
CA PRO A 298 7.37 -21.66 -13.65
C PRO A 298 7.22 -22.09 -12.19
N ARG A 299 6.35 -23.08 -11.94
CA ARG A 299 6.19 -23.70 -10.61
C ARG A 299 7.36 -24.60 -10.28
#